data_AF-A0A2D7AT61-F1
#
_entry.id   AF-A0A2D7AT61-F1
#
_cell.length_a   1.000
_cell.length_b   1.000
_cell.length_c   1.000
_cell.angle_alpha   90.00
_cell.angle_beta   90.00
_cell.angle_gamma   90.00
#
_symmetry.space_group_name_H-M   'P 1'
#
loop_
_entity.id
_entity.type
_entity.pdbx_description
1 polymer ?
#
loop_
_entity_poly.entity_id
_entity_poly.type
_entity_poly.pdbx_seq_one_letter_code
_entity_poly.pdbx_strand_id
1 'polypeptide(L)' 'MSYAKSMKRLEEIVAALEAGGADLDETLKLFEEGSKLLKSCQTELAEAEGKVEKLRLEDVE' A
#
# COMPACT_ATOMS: atom_id res chain seq x y z
N MET A 1 -8.77 -3.06 5.56
CA MET A 1 -8.58 -1.61 5.26
C MET A 1 -8.76 -1.47 3.75
N SER A 2 -9.33 -0.38 3.22
CA SER A 2 -9.45 -0.19 1.77
C SER A 2 -8.16 0.35 1.18
N TYR A 3 -7.88 0.12 -0.12
CA TYR A 3 -6.72 0.69 -0.83
C TYR A 3 -6.45 2.17 -0.49
N ALA A 4 -7.47 3.02 -0.64
CA ALA A 4 -7.35 4.45 -0.37
C ALA A 4 -6.98 4.78 1.09
N LYS A 5 -7.43 3.97 2.06
CA LYS A 5 -7.06 4.15 3.47
C LYS A 5 -5.62 3.71 3.72
N SER A 6 -5.20 2.60 3.10
CA SER A 6 -3.81 2.11 3.19
C SER A 6 -2.84 3.11 2.56
N MET A 7 -3.20 3.71 1.42
CA MET A 7 -2.39 4.74 0.75
C MET A 7 -2.27 6.00 1.61
N LYS A 8 -3.38 6.50 2.15
CA LYS A 8 -3.34 7.66 3.06
C LYS A 8 -2.44 7.40 4.27
N ARG A 9 -2.51 6.19 4.85
CA ARG A 9 -1.66 5.84 6.00
C ARG A 9 -0.18 5.74 5.60
N LEU A 10 0.13 5.25 4.42
CA LEU A 10 1.49 5.25 3.87
C LEU A 10 2.04 6.68 3.74
N GLU A 11 1.25 7.61 3.23
CA GLU A 11 1.65 9.03 3.12
C GLU A 11 1.93 9.63 4.50
N GLU A 12 1.09 9.34 5.50
CA GLU A 12 1.31 9.77 6.90
C GLU A 12 2.61 9.20 7.49
N ILE A 13 2.91 7.92 7.23
CA ILE A 13 4.13 7.26 7.69
C ILE A 13 5.36 7.89 7.04
N VAL A 14 5.32 8.11 5.72
CA VAL A 14 6.42 8.75 4.99
C VAL A 14 6.66 10.16 5.54
N ALA A 15 5.61 10.95 5.71
CA ALA A 15 5.73 12.29 6.28
C ALA A 15 6.33 12.27 7.70
N ALA A 16 5.96 11.29 8.53
CA ALA A 16 6.54 11.13 9.87
C ALA A 16 8.03 10.76 9.83
N LEU A 17 8.42 9.85 8.93
CA LEU A 17 9.82 9.45 8.75
C LEU A 17 10.67 10.60 8.20
N GLU A 18 10.14 11.40 7.27
CA GLU A 18 10.83 12.55 6.68
C GLU A 18 10.96 13.73 7.64
N ALA A 19 9.96 13.96 8.49
CA ALA A 19 10.01 14.99 9.52
C ALA A 19 11.15 14.75 10.53
N GLY A 20 11.51 13.48 10.73
CA GLY A 20 12.49 13.06 11.73
C GLY A 20 11.98 13.28 13.17
N GLY A 21 12.86 13.08 14.15
CA GLY A 21 12.54 13.26 15.56
C GLY A 21 11.87 12.06 16.25
N ALA A 22 11.49 11.03 15.50
CA ALA A 22 11.19 9.71 16.04
C ALA A 22 12.46 9.01 16.54
N ASP A 23 12.36 8.30 17.65
CA ASP A 23 13.46 7.44 18.11
C ASP A 23 13.59 6.19 17.20
N LEU A 24 14.62 5.39 17.45
CA LEU A 24 14.89 4.20 16.64
C LEU A 24 13.75 3.18 16.69
N ASP A 25 13.17 2.93 17.86
CA ASP A 25 12.08 1.96 18.03
C ASP A 25 10.81 2.42 17.31
N GLU A 26 10.49 3.72 17.40
CA GLU A 26 9.37 4.31 16.67
C GLU A 26 9.59 4.28 15.16
N THR A 27 10.80 4.62 14.71
CA THR A 27 11.18 4.56 13.29
C THR A 27 11.03 3.13 12.73
N LEU A 28 11.47 2.12 13.48
CA LEU A 28 11.33 0.71 13.09
C LEU A 28 9.85 0.29 13.00
N LYS A 29 9.01 0.70 13.96
CA LYS A 29 7.57 0.42 13.92
C LYS A 29 6.89 1.05 12.71
N LEU A 30 7.18 2.32 12.43
CA LEU A 30 6.67 3.04 11.26
C LEU A 30 7.07 2.34 9.95
N PHE A 31 8.34 1.92 9.85
CA PHE A 31 8.83 1.19 8.68
C PHE A 31 8.16 -0.17 8.51
N GLU A 32 7.99 -0.95 9.58
CA GLU A 32 7.30 -2.23 9.54
C GLU A 32 5.83 -2.09 9.14
N GLU A 33 5.14 -1.08 9.71
CA GLU A 33 3.76 -0.76 9.34
C GLU A 33 3.66 -0.40 7.86
N GLY A 34 4.50 0.52 7.38
CA GLY A 34 4.55 0.94 5.99
C GLY A 34 4.81 -0.23 5.04
N SER A 35 5.76 -1.11 5.38
CA SER A 35 6.06 -2.31 4.58
C SER A 35 4.86 -3.25 4.45
N LYS A 36 4.08 -3.43 5.54
CA LYS A 36 2.86 -4.25 5.52
C LYS A 36 1.78 -3.61 4.65
N LEU A 37 1.56 -2.30 4.79
CA LEU A 37 0.57 -1.56 4.01
C LEU A 37 0.91 -1.57 2.52
N LEU A 38 2.18 -1.37 2.17
CA LEU A 38 2.66 -1.42 0.79
C LEU A 38 2.36 -2.80 0.17
N LYS A 39 2.68 -3.88 0.88
CA LYS A 39 2.40 -5.24 0.42
C LYS A 39 0.91 -5.46 0.19
N SER A 40 0.06 -5.00 1.10
CA SER A 40 -1.40 -5.08 0.93
C SER A 40 -1.89 -4.31 -0.29
N CYS A 41 -1.37 -3.10 -0.53
CA CYS A 41 -1.75 -2.30 -1.70
C CYS A 41 -1.34 -2.98 -3.02
N GLN A 42 -0.15 -3.59 -3.06
CA GLN A 42 0.33 -4.34 -4.23
C GLN A 42 -0.56 -5.56 -4.51
N THR A 43 -0.98 -6.29 -3.47
CA THR A 43 -1.91 -7.43 -3.63
C THR A 43 -3.25 -6.97 -4.18
N GLU A 44 -3.85 -5.92 -3.62
CA GLU A 44 -5.14 -5.40 -4.08
C GLU A 44 -5.07 -4.89 -5.52
N LEU A 45 -3.95 -4.25 -5.91
CA LEU A 45 -3.71 -3.80 -7.27
C LEU A 45 -3.59 -4.98 -8.26
N ALA A 46 -2.80 -6.00 -7.91
CA ALA A 46 -2.64 -7.19 -8.75
C ALA A 46 -3.98 -7.94 -8.94
N GLU A 47 -4.81 -8.01 -7.91
CA GLU A 47 -6.16 -8.57 -8.04
C GLU A 47 -7.07 -7.75 -8.96
N ALA A 48 -6.97 -6.42 -8.91
CA ALA A 48 -7.71 -5.54 -9.80
C ALA A 48 -7.25 -5.68 -11.25
N GLU A 49 -5.94 -5.69 -11.50
CA GLU A 49 -5.35 -5.92 -12.83
C GLU A 49 -5.79 -7.27 -13.40
N GLY A 50 -5.75 -8.33 -12.60
CA GLY A 50 -6.20 -9.66 -13.03
C GLY A 50 -7.70 -9.73 -13.36
N LYS A 51 -8.53 -8.90 -12.73
CA LYS A 51 -9.97 -8.78 -13.10
C LYS A 51 -10.13 -8.05 -14.42
N VAL A 52 -9.39 -6.97 -14.66
CA VAL A 52 -9.42 -6.21 -15.91
C VAL A 52 -8.96 -7.06 -17.09
N GLU A 53 -7.89 -7.84 -16.93
CA GLU A 53 -7.40 -8.75 -17.96
C GLU A 53 -8.45 -9.79 -18.36
N LYS A 54 -9.17 -10.37 -17.38
CA LYS A 54 -10.25 -11.34 -17.65
C LYS A 54 -11.37 -10.72 -18.47
N LEU A 55 -11.88 -9.56 -18.04
CA LEU A 55 -12.93 -8.85 -18.76
C LEU A 55 -12.52 -8.55 -20.21
N ARG A 56 -11.26 -8.15 -20.42
CA ARG A 56 -10.72 -7.90 -21.76
C ARG A 56 -10.68 -9.16 -22.64
N LEU A 57 -10.40 -10.33 -22.06
CA LEU A 57 -10.40 -11.60 -22.80
C LEU A 57 -11.82 -12.07 -23.13
N GLU A 58 -12.78 -11.84 -22.22
CA GLU A 58 -14.19 -12.15 -22.43
C GLU A 58 -14.83 -11.32 -23.56
N ASP A 59 -14.36 -10.08 -23.80
CA ASP A 59 -14.82 -9.21 -24.89
C ASP A 59 -14.31 -9.63 -26.29
N VAL A 60 -13.37 -10.59 -26.37
CA VAL A 60 -12.72 -11.02 -27.63
C VAL A 60 -13.30 -12.33 -28.18
N GLU A 61 -14.19 -13.01 -27.44
CA GLU A 61 -14.85 -14.27 -27.84
C GLU A 61 -16.19 -14.06 -28.58
#